data_AF-A0A2N6QRU4-F1
#
_entry.id   AF-A0A2N6QRU4-F1
#
_cell.length_a   1.000
_cell.length_b   1.000
_cell.length_c   1.000
_cell.angle_alpha   90.00
_cell.angle_beta   90.00
_cell.angle_gamma   90.00
#
_symmetry.space_group_name_H-M   'P 1'
#
loop_
_entity.id
_entity.type
_entity.pdbx_description
1 polymer ?
#
loop_
_entity_poly.entity_id
_entity_poly.type
_entity_poly.pdbx_seq_one_letter_code
_entity_poly.pdbx_strand_id
1 'polypeptide(L)'
;MKNIILIMGILMVNLSGCSKASTDFNTSGDDGWDYQKNKNNLTVMSYNIRHCSPYLGSGVPSPAEVGNVAKVLKDKNADVVLLQEVDSMTTRAFNIDQAKELAKRAGYKYHKFFKQKDYQGGAYGAAILSKYEMKNIINHPLPKMIDGQTIKGSNILGSAKIVFAGIDIYIVTMHLSVTESERLKQFPKYLECLEPFAHKLIIIGGDFNSRPTDASITTLEANGFTRTNKDPNKFTIPSDKPNRELDYIAYKPSTAVEVVSHTVFTGINASDHLPIVSVLKIK
;
A
#
# COMPACT_ATOMS: atom_id res chain seq x y z
N MET A 1 76.82 18.24 25.69
CA MET A 1 75.48 18.42 26.28
C MET A 1 74.46 18.59 25.17
N LYS A 2 73.67 17.55 24.90
CA LYS A 2 72.29 17.56 24.36
C LYS A 2 71.96 16.13 23.93
N ASN A 3 71.19 15.45 24.78
CA ASN A 3 70.63 14.13 24.52
C ASN A 3 69.49 14.29 23.50
N ILE A 4 69.50 13.51 22.42
CA ILE A 4 68.31 13.33 21.58
C ILE A 4 67.91 11.86 21.70
N ILE A 5 66.83 11.66 22.43
CA ILE A 5 66.14 10.39 22.66
C ILE A 5 65.31 10.10 21.41
N LEU A 6 65.60 9.00 20.73
CA LEU A 6 64.82 8.49 19.59
C LEU A 6 63.77 7.50 20.12
N ILE A 7 62.53 7.96 20.29
CA ILE A 7 61.38 7.09 20.57
C ILE A 7 60.72 6.73 19.23
N MET A 8 60.95 5.50 18.75
CA MET A 8 60.13 4.92 17.68
C MET A 8 58.82 4.43 18.30
N GLY A 9 57.76 5.24 18.16
CA GLY A 9 56.40 4.83 18.47
C GLY A 9 55.87 3.86 17.42
N ILE A 10 55.50 2.67 17.85
CA ILE A 10 54.79 1.66 17.05
C ILE A 10 53.38 2.19 16.77
N LEU A 11 53.09 2.50 15.51
CA LEU A 11 51.75 2.88 15.05
C LEU A 11 50.92 1.60 14.85
N MET A 12 50.15 1.19 15.87
CA MET A 12 49.12 0.15 15.71
C MET A 12 47.93 0.73 14.95
N VAL A 13 47.77 0.32 13.69
CA VAL A 13 46.57 0.59 12.90
C VAL A 13 45.47 -0.36 13.38
N ASN A 14 44.58 0.14 14.24
CA ASN A 14 43.33 -0.56 14.55
C ASN A 14 42.41 -0.46 13.33
N LEU A 15 42.29 -1.56 12.59
CA LEU A 15 41.23 -1.77 11.60
C LEU A 15 39.91 -1.99 12.36
N SER A 16 39.23 -0.90 12.69
CA SER A 16 37.83 -0.96 13.13
C SER A 16 36.98 -1.40 11.95
N GLY A 17 36.62 -2.69 11.93
CA GLY A 17 35.66 -3.22 10.98
C GLY A 17 34.33 -2.46 11.07
N CYS A 18 33.86 -1.94 9.94
CA CYS A 18 32.48 -1.50 9.80
C CYS A 18 31.56 -2.72 9.95
N SER A 19 31.10 -2.97 11.18
CA SER A 19 29.89 -3.76 11.39
C SER A 19 28.74 -3.04 10.71
N LYS A 20 28.16 -3.67 9.68
CA LYS A 20 26.83 -3.29 9.16
C LYS A 20 25.89 -3.26 10.36
N ALA A 21 25.40 -2.08 10.72
CA ALA A 21 24.28 -1.96 11.62
C ALA A 21 23.09 -2.66 10.95
N SER A 22 22.72 -3.84 11.44
CA SER A 22 21.36 -4.34 11.28
C SER A 22 20.47 -3.32 11.97
N THR A 23 19.73 -2.55 11.21
CA THR A 23 18.61 -1.80 11.76
C THR A 23 17.54 -2.83 12.12
N ASP A 24 17.67 -3.38 13.33
CA ASP A 24 16.60 -4.12 13.96
C ASP A 24 15.41 -3.17 14.09
N PHE A 25 14.38 -3.43 13.31
CA PHE A 25 13.13 -2.69 13.39
C PHE A 25 12.57 -2.89 14.79
N ASN A 26 12.58 -1.82 15.59
CA ASN A 26 12.03 -1.83 16.94
C ASN A 26 10.51 -2.02 16.83
N THR A 27 10.01 -3.22 17.14
CA THR A 27 8.59 -3.61 17.09
C THR A 27 7.77 -3.06 18.25
N SER A 28 8.33 -2.14 19.04
CA SER A 28 7.65 -1.53 20.19
C SER A 28 6.54 -0.58 19.72
N GLY A 29 5.36 -1.15 19.45
CA GLY A 29 4.17 -0.45 18.94
C GLY A 29 3.37 -1.23 17.89
N ASP A 30 3.86 -2.39 17.45
CA ASP A 30 3.11 -3.30 16.58
C ASP A 30 2.07 -4.02 17.43
N ASP A 31 0.77 -3.72 17.24
CA ASP A 31 -0.34 -4.48 17.85
C ASP A 31 -0.24 -5.98 17.51
N GLY A 32 0.57 -6.33 16.50
CA GLY A 32 0.65 -7.65 15.94
C GLY A 32 -0.69 -8.05 15.34
N TRP A 33 -0.69 -9.17 14.63
CA TRP A 33 -1.93 -9.89 14.44
C TRP A 33 -1.62 -11.38 14.43
N ASP A 34 -1.69 -11.98 15.61
CA ASP A 34 -1.67 -13.44 15.76
C ASP A 34 -3.06 -13.96 15.40
N TYR A 35 -3.18 -14.45 14.16
CA TYR A 35 -4.44 -14.96 13.65
C TYR A 35 -4.41 -16.46 13.42
N GLN A 36 -5.31 -17.16 14.11
CA GLN A 36 -5.64 -18.55 13.80
C GLN A 36 -6.46 -18.60 12.50
N LYS A 37 -5.81 -19.02 11.41
CA LYS A 37 -6.40 -19.07 10.06
C LYS A 37 -7.71 -19.86 9.99
N ASN A 38 -8.85 -19.17 10.11
CA ASN A 38 -10.18 -19.70 9.78
C ASN A 38 -10.40 -19.74 8.26
N LYS A 39 -11.02 -20.82 7.76
CA LYS A 39 -11.36 -21.01 6.35
C LYS A 39 -12.23 -19.90 5.74
N ASN A 40 -12.96 -19.14 6.55
CA ASN A 40 -13.84 -18.06 6.10
C ASN A 40 -13.24 -16.66 6.29
N ASN A 41 -12.02 -16.54 6.82
CA ASN A 41 -11.39 -15.24 7.06
C ASN A 41 -10.41 -14.92 5.95
N LEU A 42 -10.73 -13.90 5.16
CA LEU A 42 -9.88 -13.33 4.14
C LEU A 42 -9.06 -12.20 4.76
N THR A 43 -7.74 -12.24 4.59
CA THR A 43 -6.85 -11.17 5.04
C THR A 43 -6.52 -10.25 3.87
N VAL A 44 -6.86 -8.97 3.99
CA VAL A 44 -6.67 -7.96 2.93
C VAL A 44 -5.76 -6.86 3.45
N MET A 45 -4.68 -6.58 2.71
CA MET A 45 -3.77 -5.47 2.97
C MET A 45 -4.00 -4.35 1.95
N SER A 46 -3.92 -3.10 2.39
CA SER A 46 -3.69 -1.96 1.50
C SER A 46 -2.39 -1.26 1.90
N TYR A 47 -1.57 -0.90 0.91
CA TYR A 47 -0.29 -0.24 1.16
C TYR A 47 0.14 0.65 -0.01
N ASN A 48 0.15 1.97 0.20
CA ASN A 48 0.87 2.89 -0.67
C ASN A 48 2.38 2.70 -0.42
N ILE A 49 3.11 2.22 -1.42
CA ILE A 49 4.52 1.83 -1.28
C ILE A 49 5.49 2.93 -1.69
N ARG A 50 5.01 4.11 -2.10
CA ARG A 50 5.84 5.22 -2.60
C ARG A 50 6.95 4.71 -3.51
N HIS A 51 6.62 3.97 -4.57
CA HIS A 51 7.59 3.36 -5.49
C HIS A 51 8.74 2.61 -4.80
N CYS A 52 8.44 1.91 -3.70
CA CYS A 52 9.37 1.22 -2.80
C CYS A 52 10.43 2.14 -2.15
N SER A 53 10.12 3.41 -1.91
CA SER A 53 11.09 4.40 -1.43
C SER A 53 10.86 4.77 0.05
N PRO A 54 11.82 4.52 0.95
CA PRO A 54 11.66 4.76 2.39
C PRO A 54 11.49 6.24 2.73
N TYR A 55 10.81 6.57 3.83
CA TYR A 55 10.57 7.95 4.24
C TYR A 55 11.65 8.46 5.20
N LEU A 56 12.27 9.58 4.86
CA LEU A 56 13.37 10.17 5.63
C LEU A 56 12.94 11.44 6.39
N GLY A 57 11.68 11.52 6.83
CA GLY A 57 11.13 12.62 7.65
C GLY A 57 10.89 13.94 6.91
N SER A 58 11.35 14.04 5.66
CA SER A 58 11.12 15.14 4.74
C SER A 58 11.00 14.57 3.35
N GLY A 59 10.33 15.25 2.41
CA GLY A 59 10.14 14.80 1.02
C GLY A 59 11.43 14.60 0.20
N VAL A 60 12.57 14.48 0.86
CA VAL A 60 13.84 14.02 0.35
C VAL A 60 13.63 12.75 -0.47
N PRO A 61 14.05 12.76 -1.75
CA PRO A 61 14.06 11.57 -2.56
C PRO A 61 14.99 10.52 -1.95
N SER A 62 14.55 9.28 -1.94
CA SER A 62 15.32 8.11 -1.56
C SER A 62 15.22 7.07 -2.67
N PRO A 63 16.27 6.27 -2.91
CA PRO A 63 16.24 5.25 -3.94
C PRO A 63 15.18 4.18 -3.61
N ALA A 64 14.67 3.51 -4.64
CA ALA A 64 13.77 2.39 -4.46
C ALA A 64 14.49 1.19 -3.80
N GLU A 65 13.96 0.73 -2.67
CA GLU A 65 14.40 -0.42 -1.88
C GLU A 65 13.30 -1.50 -1.85
N VAL A 66 13.08 -2.15 -3.00
CA VAL A 66 12.05 -3.21 -3.18
C VAL A 66 12.12 -4.31 -2.12
N GLY A 67 13.33 -4.59 -1.59
CA GLY A 67 13.55 -5.57 -0.53
C GLY A 67 12.81 -5.24 0.78
N ASN A 68 12.73 -3.97 1.16
CA ASN A 68 12.11 -3.55 2.43
C ASN A 68 10.59 -3.74 2.36
N VAL A 69 9.97 -3.29 1.27
CA VAL A 69 8.54 -3.52 1.03
C VAL A 69 8.26 -5.02 0.91
N ALA A 70 9.07 -5.79 0.18
CA ALA A 70 8.90 -7.23 0.07
C ALA A 70 8.96 -7.94 1.43
N LYS A 71 9.84 -7.51 2.33
CA LYS A 71 9.93 -8.03 3.70
C LYS A 71 8.63 -7.76 4.47
N VAL A 72 8.11 -6.54 4.41
CA VAL A 72 6.82 -6.18 5.03
C VAL A 72 5.69 -7.07 4.52
N LEU A 73 5.56 -7.21 3.20
CA LEU A 73 4.52 -8.05 2.58
C LEU A 73 4.65 -9.52 2.99
N LYS A 74 5.89 -10.05 3.04
CA LYS A 74 6.18 -11.42 3.44
C LYS A 74 5.87 -11.68 4.90
N ASP A 75 6.26 -10.76 5.79
CA ASP A 75 6.10 -10.92 7.24
C ASP A 75 4.62 -10.83 7.64
N LYS A 76 3.88 -9.91 7.03
CA LYS A 76 2.44 -9.74 7.30
C LYS A 76 1.57 -10.75 6.54
N ASN A 77 2.06 -11.29 5.42
CA ASN A 77 1.51 -12.43 4.69
C ASN A 77 -0.01 -12.37 4.45
N ALA A 78 -0.55 -11.20 4.10
CA ALA A 78 -1.97 -11.05 3.76
C ALA A 78 -2.31 -11.92 2.53
N ASP A 79 -3.56 -12.36 2.38
CA ASP A 79 -3.97 -13.21 1.27
C ASP A 79 -4.11 -12.42 -0.03
N VAL A 80 -4.50 -11.16 0.09
CA VAL A 80 -4.62 -10.18 -1.00
C VAL A 80 -3.97 -8.88 -0.55
N VAL A 81 -3.17 -8.27 -1.43
CA VAL A 81 -2.48 -7.00 -1.20
C VAL A 81 -2.83 -5.99 -2.29
N LEU A 82 -3.26 -4.81 -1.89
CA LEU A 82 -3.63 -3.68 -2.73
C LEU A 82 -2.52 -2.63 -2.65
N LEU A 83 -1.76 -2.48 -3.71
CA LEU A 83 -0.60 -1.58 -3.75
C LEU A 83 -0.90 -0.33 -4.56
N GLN A 84 -0.46 0.83 -4.05
CA GLN A 84 -0.51 2.12 -4.74
C GLN A 84 0.91 2.66 -4.92
N GLU A 85 1.10 3.57 -5.88
CA GLU A 85 2.40 4.13 -6.24
C GLU A 85 3.43 3.11 -6.72
N VAL A 86 2.98 2.17 -7.54
CA VAL A 86 3.81 1.09 -8.07
C VAL A 86 4.48 1.56 -9.36
N ASP A 87 5.80 1.39 -9.44
CA ASP A 87 6.54 1.59 -10.68
C ASP A 87 6.71 0.27 -11.46
N SER A 88 6.67 0.37 -12.79
CA SER A 88 7.02 -0.69 -13.71
C SER A 88 8.03 -0.18 -14.71
N MET A 89 9.27 -0.68 -14.63
CA MET A 89 10.35 -0.39 -15.56
C MET A 89 10.72 1.11 -15.68
N THR A 90 10.47 1.91 -14.64
CA THR A 90 10.85 3.32 -14.61
C THR A 90 12.33 3.46 -14.27
N THR A 91 12.97 4.55 -14.72
CA THR A 91 14.38 4.79 -14.39
C THR A 91 14.62 5.03 -12.90
N ARG A 92 13.71 5.72 -12.17
CA ARG A 92 13.82 5.89 -10.70
C ARG A 92 13.72 4.58 -9.91
N ALA A 93 13.06 3.57 -10.47
CA ALA A 93 12.97 2.24 -9.89
C ALA A 93 14.02 1.28 -10.47
N PHE A 94 15.11 1.79 -11.05
CA PHE A 94 16.19 1.00 -11.65
C PHE A 94 15.71 0.00 -12.71
N ASN A 95 14.67 0.36 -13.46
CA ASN A 95 14.00 -0.49 -14.44
C ASN A 95 13.48 -1.82 -13.86
N ILE A 96 13.05 -1.81 -12.59
CA ILE A 96 12.41 -2.95 -11.94
C ILE A 96 10.90 -2.89 -12.18
N ASP A 97 10.30 -4.02 -12.54
CA ASP A 97 8.86 -4.23 -12.40
C ASP A 97 8.54 -4.54 -10.93
N GLN A 98 8.10 -3.52 -10.18
CA GLN A 98 7.91 -3.66 -8.74
C GLN A 98 6.81 -4.65 -8.40
N ALA A 99 5.70 -4.67 -9.15
CA ALA A 99 4.61 -5.61 -8.92
C ALA A 99 5.10 -7.06 -9.03
N LYS A 100 5.85 -7.37 -10.09
CA LYS A 100 6.43 -8.70 -10.32
C LYS A 100 7.46 -9.07 -9.25
N GLU A 101 8.38 -8.16 -8.93
CA GLU A 101 9.47 -8.44 -7.99
C GLU A 101 8.98 -8.57 -6.54
N LEU A 102 8.02 -7.73 -6.13
CA LEU A 102 7.36 -7.85 -4.83
C LEU A 102 6.61 -9.18 -4.72
N ALA A 103 5.85 -9.56 -5.75
CA ALA A 103 5.14 -10.84 -5.77
C ALA A 103 6.09 -12.03 -5.59
N LYS A 104 7.19 -12.03 -6.36
CA LYS A 104 8.22 -13.08 -6.29
C LYS A 104 8.86 -13.17 -4.90
N ARG A 105 9.29 -12.04 -4.33
CA ARG A 105 10.01 -12.02 -3.04
C ARG A 105 9.12 -12.31 -1.85
N ALA A 106 7.86 -11.87 -1.89
CA ALA A 106 6.90 -12.07 -0.81
C ALA A 106 6.08 -13.37 -0.95
N GLY A 107 6.21 -14.10 -2.06
CA GLY A 107 5.59 -15.43 -2.24
C GLY A 107 4.16 -15.39 -2.78
N TYR A 108 3.75 -14.33 -3.46
CA TYR A 108 2.44 -14.24 -4.09
C TYR A 108 2.45 -14.91 -5.47
N LYS A 109 1.59 -15.91 -5.63
CA LYS A 109 1.47 -16.68 -6.88
C LYS A 109 0.90 -15.85 -8.04
N TYR A 110 0.01 -14.91 -7.75
CA TYR A 110 -0.65 -14.08 -8.74
C TYR A 110 -0.38 -12.61 -8.48
N HIS A 111 -0.15 -11.84 -9.54
CA HIS A 111 0.02 -10.39 -9.47
C HIS A 111 -0.49 -9.72 -10.74
N LYS A 112 -0.92 -8.47 -10.60
CA LYS A 112 -1.30 -7.63 -11.73
C LYS A 112 -0.95 -6.17 -11.46
N PHE A 113 -0.25 -5.57 -12.42
CA PHE A 113 -0.07 -4.12 -12.50
C PHE A 113 -1.19 -3.47 -13.30
N PHE A 114 -1.69 -2.34 -12.81
CA PHE A 114 -2.70 -1.47 -13.41
C PHE A 114 -2.05 -0.13 -13.74
N LYS A 115 -1.83 0.13 -15.03
CA LYS A 115 -1.14 1.33 -15.52
C LYS A 115 -2.04 2.56 -15.39
N GLN A 116 -1.56 3.60 -14.70
CA GLN A 116 -2.17 4.93 -14.72
C GLN A 116 -1.61 5.78 -15.87
N LYS A 117 -0.29 5.87 -15.98
CA LYS A 117 0.40 6.71 -16.97
C LYS A 117 1.76 6.15 -17.35
N ASP A 118 2.23 6.52 -18.52
CA ASP A 118 3.66 6.44 -18.87
C ASP A 118 4.46 7.39 -17.97
N TYR A 119 5.61 6.93 -17.49
CA TYR A 119 6.46 7.71 -16.60
C TYR A 119 7.90 7.23 -16.70
N GLN A 120 8.85 8.16 -16.91
CA GLN A 120 10.29 7.89 -16.88
C GLN A 120 10.74 6.62 -17.63
N GLY A 121 10.31 6.46 -18.88
CA GLY A 121 10.66 5.30 -19.73
C GLY A 121 9.87 4.02 -19.44
N GLY A 122 9.12 3.98 -18.34
CA GLY A 122 8.23 2.89 -17.96
C GLY A 122 6.82 3.38 -17.68
N ALA A 123 6.19 2.82 -16.63
CA ALA A 123 4.84 3.14 -16.22
C ALA A 123 4.71 3.29 -14.70
N TYR A 124 3.73 4.09 -14.29
CA TYR A 124 3.35 4.30 -12.90
C TYR A 124 1.87 3.93 -12.71
N GLY A 125 1.52 3.37 -11.57
CA GLY A 125 0.13 3.03 -11.25
C GLY A 125 -0.06 2.27 -9.94
N ALA A 126 -0.89 1.25 -9.98
CA ALA A 126 -1.27 0.42 -8.82
C ALA A 126 -1.06 -1.06 -9.13
N ALA A 127 -1.11 -1.92 -8.12
CA ALA A 127 -1.06 -3.37 -8.32
C ALA A 127 -1.94 -4.13 -7.32
N ILE A 128 -2.31 -5.35 -7.70
CA ILE A 128 -2.89 -6.34 -6.79
C ILE A 128 -1.96 -7.55 -6.77
N LEU A 129 -1.58 -7.99 -5.58
CA LEU A 129 -0.92 -9.28 -5.35
C LEU A 129 -1.90 -10.22 -4.65
N SER A 130 -1.92 -11.49 -5.01
CA SER A 130 -2.92 -12.43 -4.51
C SER A 130 -2.38 -13.85 -4.42
N LYS A 131 -2.78 -14.55 -3.35
CA LYS A 131 -2.61 -16.01 -3.24
C LYS A 131 -3.63 -16.77 -4.08
N TYR A 132 -4.77 -16.15 -4.40
CA TYR A 132 -5.84 -16.69 -5.23
C TYR A 132 -5.72 -16.24 -6.68
N GLU A 133 -6.12 -17.10 -7.61
CA GLU A 133 -6.17 -16.76 -9.03
C GLU A 133 -7.09 -15.57 -9.26
N MET A 134 -6.60 -14.59 -10.00
CA MET A 134 -7.36 -13.39 -10.38
C MET A 134 -7.99 -13.59 -11.76
N LYS A 135 -9.30 -13.36 -11.85
CA LYS A 135 -10.11 -13.38 -13.07
C LYS A 135 -10.77 -12.02 -13.29
N ASN A 136 -11.37 -11.79 -14.45
CA ASN A 136 -12.08 -10.54 -14.76
C ASN A 136 -11.27 -9.29 -14.38
N ILE A 137 -10.00 -9.28 -14.79
CA ILE A 137 -9.04 -8.23 -14.43
C ILE A 137 -9.32 -7.01 -15.31
N ILE A 138 -9.58 -5.86 -14.69
CA ILE A 138 -9.94 -4.63 -15.38
C ILE A 138 -9.05 -3.49 -14.85
N ASN A 139 -8.38 -2.80 -15.77
CA ASN A 139 -7.83 -1.48 -15.52
C ASN A 139 -8.88 -0.46 -15.99
N HIS A 140 -9.59 0.15 -15.04
CA HIS A 140 -10.80 0.92 -15.37
C HIS A 140 -10.44 2.21 -16.13
N PRO A 141 -11.18 2.54 -17.21
CA PRO A 141 -10.93 3.74 -17.98
C PRO A 141 -11.42 4.97 -17.21
N LEU A 142 -10.51 5.68 -16.57
CA LEU A 142 -10.83 6.89 -15.84
C LEU A 142 -10.57 8.14 -16.70
N PRO A 143 -11.51 9.10 -16.76
CA PRO A 143 -11.32 10.33 -17.51
C PRO A 143 -10.19 11.17 -16.92
N LYS A 144 -9.36 11.75 -17.80
CA LYS A 144 -8.31 12.72 -17.43
C LYS A 144 -8.85 14.15 -17.34
N MET A 145 -10.06 14.39 -17.82
CA MET A 145 -10.76 15.67 -17.74
C MET A 145 -12.20 15.40 -17.32
N ILE A 146 -12.66 16.06 -16.24
CA ILE A 146 -14.00 15.91 -15.69
C ILE A 146 -14.57 17.31 -15.45
N ASP A 147 -15.71 17.62 -16.07
CA ASP A 147 -16.39 18.92 -15.95
C ASP A 147 -15.42 20.11 -16.11
N GLY A 148 -14.67 20.12 -17.21
CA GLY A 148 -13.69 21.17 -17.54
C GLY A 148 -12.40 21.18 -16.70
N GLN A 149 -12.25 20.30 -15.70
CA GLN A 149 -11.05 20.21 -14.88
C GLN A 149 -10.15 19.05 -15.34
N THR A 150 -8.89 19.35 -15.60
CA THR A 150 -7.86 18.32 -15.84
C THR A 150 -7.46 17.69 -14.51
N ILE A 151 -7.45 16.37 -14.47
CA ILE A 151 -6.99 15.56 -13.35
C ILE A 151 -5.47 15.37 -13.48
N LYS A 152 -4.69 16.02 -12.62
CA LYS A 152 -3.22 15.97 -12.65
C LYS A 152 -2.65 14.95 -11.66
N GLY A 153 -3.36 14.71 -10.56
CA GLY A 153 -2.92 13.80 -9.51
C GLY A 153 -3.07 12.31 -9.84
N SER A 154 -2.94 11.48 -8.81
CA SER A 154 -3.23 10.04 -8.89
C SER A 154 -4.65 9.81 -9.41
N ASN A 155 -4.79 8.87 -10.35
CA ASN A 155 -6.08 8.58 -10.98
C ASN A 155 -6.09 7.13 -11.50
N ILE A 156 -6.24 6.16 -10.61
CA ILE A 156 -6.18 4.75 -10.96
C ILE A 156 -7.22 3.95 -10.17
N LEU A 157 -7.89 3.05 -10.88
CA LEU A 157 -8.82 2.07 -10.33
C LEU A 157 -8.58 0.74 -11.04
N GLY A 158 -8.07 -0.25 -10.29
CA GLY A 158 -7.84 -1.60 -10.79
C GLY A 158 -8.74 -2.59 -10.07
N SER A 159 -9.34 -3.52 -10.78
CA SER A 159 -10.14 -4.59 -10.15
C SER A 159 -9.79 -5.97 -10.67
N ALA A 160 -9.96 -6.97 -9.81
CA ALA A 160 -9.91 -8.38 -10.16
C ALA A 160 -10.92 -9.15 -9.32
N LYS A 161 -11.50 -10.20 -9.92
CA LYS A 161 -12.33 -11.18 -9.21
C LYS A 161 -11.45 -12.30 -8.66
N ILE A 162 -11.64 -12.65 -7.40
CA ILE A 162 -11.13 -13.88 -6.80
C ILE A 162 -12.30 -14.77 -6.36
N VAL A 163 -12.03 -16.04 -6.14
CA VAL A 163 -12.96 -16.96 -5.47
C VAL A 163 -12.38 -17.32 -4.11
N PHE A 164 -13.13 -17.01 -3.04
CA PHE A 164 -12.74 -17.32 -1.66
C PHE A 164 -13.93 -17.91 -0.92
N ALA A 165 -13.73 -19.02 -0.21
CA ALA A 165 -14.80 -19.77 0.45
C ALA A 165 -16.02 -20.08 -0.46
N GLY A 166 -15.80 -20.26 -1.77
CA GLY A 166 -16.85 -20.49 -2.76
C GLY A 166 -17.60 -19.24 -3.23
N ILE A 167 -17.25 -18.05 -2.72
CA ILE A 167 -17.88 -16.77 -3.06
C ILE A 167 -16.99 -16.00 -4.05
N ASP A 168 -17.62 -15.44 -5.08
CA ASP A 168 -17.01 -14.48 -5.99
C ASP A 168 -16.84 -13.13 -5.26
N ILE A 169 -15.59 -12.66 -5.14
CA ILE A 169 -15.26 -11.39 -4.50
C ILE A 169 -14.52 -10.50 -5.51
N TYR A 170 -15.00 -9.27 -5.69
CA TYR A 170 -14.32 -8.25 -6.48
C TYR A 170 -13.38 -7.47 -5.58
N ILE A 171 -12.09 -7.68 -5.78
CA ILE A 171 -11.00 -6.96 -5.12
C ILE A 171 -10.66 -5.74 -5.97
N VAL A 172 -10.62 -4.57 -5.33
CA VAL A 172 -10.43 -3.30 -6.01
C VAL A 172 -9.32 -2.49 -5.32
N THR A 173 -8.32 -2.05 -6.08
CA THR A 173 -7.29 -1.10 -5.64
C THR A 173 -7.53 0.27 -6.27
N MET A 174 -7.34 1.34 -5.50
CA MET A 174 -7.47 2.71 -6.01
C MET A 174 -6.42 3.67 -5.45
N HIS A 175 -6.20 4.78 -6.14
CA HIS A 175 -5.42 5.92 -5.60
C HIS A 175 -5.99 7.23 -6.17
N LEU A 176 -6.61 8.02 -5.28
CA LEU A 176 -7.21 9.32 -5.61
C LEU A 176 -6.18 10.46 -5.57
N SER A 177 -6.50 11.56 -6.25
CA SER A 177 -5.63 12.74 -6.30
C SER A 177 -5.37 13.34 -4.91
N VAL A 178 -4.18 13.87 -4.68
CA VAL A 178 -3.87 14.70 -3.50
C VAL A 178 -4.67 16.00 -3.47
N THR A 179 -5.15 16.47 -4.63
CA THR A 179 -5.93 17.71 -4.78
C THR A 179 -7.41 17.45 -4.55
N GLU A 180 -8.01 18.07 -3.54
CA GLU A 180 -9.41 17.82 -3.16
C GLU A 180 -10.40 18.10 -4.29
N SER A 181 -10.25 19.22 -5.02
CA SER A 181 -11.15 19.54 -6.13
C SER A 181 -11.11 18.50 -7.26
N GLU A 182 -9.97 17.83 -7.46
CA GLU A 182 -9.89 16.69 -8.37
C GLU A 182 -10.61 15.47 -7.78
N ARG A 183 -10.38 15.15 -6.50
CA ARG A 183 -11.02 14.01 -5.82
C ARG A 183 -12.54 14.06 -5.86
N LEU A 184 -13.12 15.24 -5.62
CA LEU A 184 -14.57 15.44 -5.64
C LEU A 184 -15.19 15.07 -7.00
N LYS A 185 -14.45 15.26 -8.09
CA LYS A 185 -14.88 14.87 -9.44
C LYS A 185 -14.50 13.45 -9.81
N GLN A 186 -13.34 12.98 -9.35
CA GLN A 186 -12.86 11.62 -9.59
C GLN A 186 -13.77 10.58 -8.95
N PHE A 187 -14.09 10.76 -7.67
CA PHE A 187 -14.65 9.68 -6.87
C PHE A 187 -16.03 9.18 -7.37
N PRO A 188 -16.96 10.03 -7.83
CA PRO A 188 -18.18 9.57 -8.51
C PRO A 188 -17.88 8.70 -9.75
N LYS A 189 -16.86 9.03 -10.55
CA LYS A 189 -16.44 8.22 -11.71
C LYS A 189 -15.90 6.85 -11.31
N TYR A 190 -15.30 6.74 -10.13
CA TYR A 190 -14.83 5.45 -9.61
C TYR A 190 -16.02 4.57 -9.25
N LEU A 191 -17.05 5.15 -8.63
CA LEU A 191 -18.27 4.44 -8.29
C LEU A 191 -19.03 3.98 -9.54
N GLU A 192 -19.14 4.84 -10.57
CA GLU A 192 -19.72 4.48 -11.88
C GLU A 192 -19.03 3.24 -12.49
N CYS A 193 -17.69 3.14 -12.40
CA CYS A 193 -16.95 1.97 -12.87
C CYS A 193 -17.25 0.68 -12.09
N LEU A 194 -17.76 0.79 -10.85
CA LEU A 194 -18.07 -0.35 -9.98
C LEU A 194 -19.54 -0.77 -10.03
N GLU A 195 -20.42 0.04 -10.61
CA GLU A 195 -21.86 -0.25 -10.76
C GLU A 195 -22.15 -1.62 -11.41
N PRO A 196 -21.41 -2.08 -12.45
CA PRO A 196 -21.63 -3.42 -13.02
C PRO A 196 -21.48 -4.57 -12.00
N PHE A 197 -20.80 -4.33 -10.88
CA PHE A 197 -20.54 -5.30 -9.81
C PHE A 197 -21.31 -5.00 -8.53
N ALA A 198 -22.21 -4.01 -8.51
CA ALA A 198 -22.86 -3.52 -7.28
C ALA A 198 -23.64 -4.59 -6.50
N HIS A 199 -24.09 -5.65 -7.16
CA HIS A 199 -24.81 -6.78 -6.57
C HIS A 199 -23.88 -7.92 -6.09
N LYS A 200 -22.56 -7.74 -6.19
CA LYS A 200 -21.53 -8.69 -5.74
C LYS A 200 -20.84 -8.17 -4.48
N LEU A 201 -20.13 -9.06 -3.79
CA LEU A 201 -19.23 -8.63 -2.72
C LEU A 201 -18.02 -7.90 -3.34
N ILE A 202 -17.90 -6.62 -3.02
CA ILE A 202 -16.75 -5.78 -3.38
C ILE A 202 -15.97 -5.49 -2.12
N ILE A 203 -14.65 -5.69 -2.17
CA ILE A 203 -13.69 -5.21 -1.18
C ILE A 203 -12.76 -4.25 -1.90
N ILE A 204 -12.73 -3.01 -1.42
CA ILE A 204 -11.95 -1.93 -2.00
C ILE A 204 -10.94 -1.42 -1.00
N GLY A 205 -9.74 -1.10 -1.46
CA GLY A 205 -8.76 -0.44 -0.62
C GLY A 205 -7.77 0.38 -1.40
N GLY A 206 -7.15 1.32 -0.71
CA GLY A 206 -6.14 2.18 -1.30
C GLY A 206 -5.96 3.48 -0.54
N ASP A 207 -5.19 4.36 -1.15
CA ASP A 207 -4.97 5.73 -0.70
C ASP A 207 -6.06 6.64 -1.28
N PHE A 208 -6.97 7.06 -0.41
CA PHE A 208 -8.07 7.95 -0.78
C PHE A 208 -7.63 9.41 -0.77
N ASN A 209 -6.43 9.72 -0.24
CA ASN A 209 -5.96 11.08 0.01
C ASN A 209 -6.97 11.95 0.77
N SER A 210 -7.82 11.31 1.57
CA SER A 210 -8.94 11.95 2.25
C SER A 210 -9.03 11.51 3.69
N ARG A 211 -9.31 12.48 4.58
CA ARG A 211 -9.55 12.22 6.00
C ARG A 211 -10.95 11.63 6.20
N PRO A 212 -11.23 11.00 7.35
CA PRO A 212 -12.55 10.41 7.61
C PRO A 212 -13.73 11.38 7.50
N THR A 213 -13.47 12.69 7.65
CA THR A 213 -14.47 13.76 7.58
C THR A 213 -14.64 14.36 6.16
N ASP A 214 -13.82 13.96 5.20
CA ASP A 214 -13.85 14.54 3.85
C ASP A 214 -15.03 13.98 3.03
N ALA A 215 -15.49 14.76 2.06
CA ALA A 215 -16.68 14.43 1.25
C ALA A 215 -16.56 13.12 0.45
N SER A 216 -15.36 12.70 0.06
CA SER A 216 -15.13 11.42 -0.63
C SER A 216 -15.47 10.23 0.28
N ILE A 217 -15.13 10.30 1.57
CA ILE A 217 -15.46 9.26 2.55
C ILE A 217 -16.97 9.23 2.84
N THR A 218 -17.59 10.40 3.00
CA THR A 218 -19.06 10.49 3.13
C THR A 218 -19.77 9.90 1.90
N THR A 219 -19.25 10.17 0.70
CA THR A 219 -19.80 9.64 -0.56
C THR A 219 -19.60 8.13 -0.66
N LEU A 220 -18.47 7.59 -0.17
CA LEU A 220 -18.19 6.16 -0.13
C LEU A 220 -19.26 5.45 0.72
N GLU A 221 -19.50 5.96 1.93
CA GLU A 221 -20.46 5.39 2.88
C GLU A 221 -21.90 5.52 2.36
N ALA A 222 -22.26 6.66 1.77
CA ALA A 222 -23.57 6.87 1.14
C ALA A 222 -23.84 5.89 -0.01
N ASN A 223 -22.80 5.35 -0.65
CA ASN A 223 -22.88 4.33 -1.70
C ASN A 223 -22.81 2.88 -1.16
N GLY A 224 -23.10 2.70 0.14
CA GLY A 224 -23.29 1.40 0.78
C GLY A 224 -22.00 0.69 1.20
N PHE A 225 -20.85 1.35 1.10
CA PHE A 225 -19.59 0.80 1.59
C PHE A 225 -19.45 0.99 3.09
N THR A 226 -18.94 -0.03 3.77
CA THR A 226 -18.56 0.01 5.17
C THR A 226 -17.05 0.01 5.30
N ARG A 227 -16.46 1.05 5.90
CA ARG A 227 -15.03 1.07 6.27
C ARG A 227 -14.75 0.04 7.36
N THR A 228 -13.61 -0.64 7.24
CA THR A 228 -13.15 -1.65 8.20
C THR A 228 -12.63 -1.05 9.49
N ASN A 229 -11.96 0.11 9.42
CA ASN A 229 -11.55 0.87 10.60
C ASN A 229 -12.75 1.62 11.21
N LYS A 230 -12.85 1.58 12.55
CA LYS A 230 -13.80 2.36 13.36
C LYS A 230 -13.12 3.18 14.46
N ASP A 231 -11.81 3.02 14.64
CA ASP A 231 -11.03 3.74 15.64
C ASP A 231 -10.44 5.01 15.02
N PRO A 232 -10.78 6.21 15.52
CA PRO A 232 -10.31 7.47 14.98
C PRO A 232 -8.81 7.72 15.17
N ASN A 233 -8.10 6.86 15.92
CA ASN A 233 -6.67 7.01 16.21
C ASN A 233 -5.77 6.12 15.33
N LYS A 234 -6.34 5.36 14.38
CA LYS A 234 -5.60 4.49 13.46
C LYS A 234 -5.10 5.28 12.24
N PHE A 235 -4.08 6.11 12.49
CA PHE A 235 -3.45 6.93 11.47
C PHE A 235 -2.47 6.14 10.58
N THR A 236 -2.41 6.46 9.29
CA THR A 236 -1.67 5.73 8.26
C THR A 236 -0.50 6.52 7.66
N ILE A 237 -0.41 7.84 7.93
CA ILE A 237 0.62 8.72 7.38
C ILE A 237 0.92 9.91 8.33
N PRO A 238 2.17 10.44 8.35
CA PRO A 238 3.39 9.83 7.84
C PRO A 238 3.84 8.63 8.66
N SER A 239 4.62 7.72 8.08
CA SER A 239 4.99 6.44 8.69
C SER A 239 5.85 6.55 9.96
N ASP A 240 6.59 7.63 10.12
CA ASP A 240 7.43 7.89 11.30
C ASP A 240 6.65 8.53 12.47
N LYS A 241 5.67 9.39 12.16
CA LYS A 241 4.85 10.13 13.13
C LYS A 241 3.41 10.24 12.64
N PRO A 242 2.66 9.13 12.62
CA PRO A 242 1.36 9.09 11.96
C PRO A 242 0.36 9.99 12.66
N ASN A 243 -0.32 10.84 11.89
CA ASN A 243 -1.27 11.83 12.40
C ASN A 243 -2.50 12.05 11.51
N ARG A 244 -2.63 11.26 10.44
CA ARG A 244 -3.78 11.27 9.52
C ARG A 244 -4.08 9.85 9.07
N GLU A 245 -5.36 9.53 8.88
CA GLU A 245 -5.84 8.34 8.18
C GLU A 245 -6.19 8.75 6.75
N LEU A 246 -5.45 8.25 5.76
CA LEU A 246 -5.74 8.47 4.33
C LEU A 246 -5.93 7.15 3.56
N ASP A 247 -5.48 6.04 4.13
CA ASP A 247 -5.57 4.71 3.54
C ASP A 247 -6.73 3.94 4.16
N TYR A 248 -7.55 3.31 3.33
CA TYR A 248 -8.74 2.61 3.79
C TYR A 248 -8.87 1.23 3.16
N ILE A 249 -9.52 0.32 3.89
CA ILE A 249 -10.16 -0.87 3.34
C ILE A 249 -11.66 -0.74 3.66
N ALA A 250 -12.50 -0.90 2.65
CA ALA A 250 -13.95 -0.86 2.77
C ALA A 250 -14.59 -1.98 1.95
N TYR A 251 -15.85 -2.30 2.25
CA TYR A 251 -16.56 -3.38 1.57
C TYR A 251 -18.04 -3.09 1.39
N LYS A 252 -18.68 -3.70 0.39
CA LYS A 252 -20.14 -3.74 0.24
C LYS A 252 -20.60 -5.08 -0.34
N PRO A 253 -21.79 -5.59 0.02
CA PRO A 253 -22.73 -5.03 1.00
C PRO A 253 -22.27 -5.27 2.45
N SER A 254 -22.78 -4.46 3.39
CA SER A 254 -22.42 -4.53 4.82
C SER A 254 -22.74 -5.88 5.47
N THR A 255 -23.75 -6.59 4.96
CA THR A 255 -24.21 -7.89 5.47
C THR A 255 -23.29 -9.05 5.11
N ALA A 256 -22.43 -8.91 4.09
CA ALA A 256 -21.62 -10.02 3.57
C ALA A 256 -20.32 -10.25 4.36
N VAL A 257 -19.91 -9.30 5.21
CA VAL A 257 -18.63 -9.35 5.92
C VAL A 257 -18.79 -8.93 7.37
N GLU A 258 -18.12 -9.68 8.24
CA GLU A 258 -17.83 -9.29 9.63
C GLU A 258 -16.35 -8.90 9.72
N VAL A 259 -16.07 -7.70 10.20
CA VAL A 259 -14.69 -7.24 10.44
C VAL A 259 -14.22 -7.83 11.76
N VAL A 260 -13.26 -8.76 11.71
CA VAL A 260 -12.71 -9.39 12.93
C VAL A 260 -11.62 -8.51 13.54
N SER A 261 -10.84 -7.82 12.72
CA SER A 261 -9.85 -6.82 13.16
C SER A 261 -9.43 -5.92 12.00
N HIS A 262 -8.92 -4.75 12.36
CA HIS A 262 -8.24 -3.81 11.47
C HIS A 262 -6.98 -3.33 12.19
N THR A 263 -5.82 -3.48 11.54
CA THR A 263 -4.52 -3.18 12.13
C THR A 263 -3.75 -2.23 11.22
N VAL A 264 -3.16 -1.19 11.80
CA VAL A 264 -2.18 -0.33 11.16
C VAL A 264 -0.81 -0.67 11.72
N PHE A 265 0.12 -1.09 10.87
CA PHE A 265 1.44 -1.53 11.33
C PHE A 265 2.41 -0.36 11.39
N THR A 266 2.66 0.15 12.61
CA THR A 266 3.61 1.23 12.88
C THR A 266 5.06 0.72 12.95
N GLY A 267 6.04 1.63 13.02
CA GLY A 267 7.47 1.27 13.11
C GLY A 267 8.07 0.74 11.80
N ILE A 268 7.30 0.78 10.70
CA ILE A 268 7.74 0.38 9.36
C ILE A 268 8.15 1.62 8.58
N ASN A 269 9.40 1.66 8.12
CA ASN A 269 9.92 2.74 7.27
C ASN A 269 10.34 2.25 5.87
N ALA A 270 9.40 1.62 5.16
CA ALA A 270 9.58 1.19 3.77
C ALA A 270 8.84 2.09 2.76
N SER A 271 8.00 2.99 3.26
CA SER A 271 7.19 3.99 2.55
C SER A 271 6.90 5.13 3.53
N ASP A 272 6.37 6.26 3.05
CA ASP A 272 5.80 7.31 3.90
C ASP A 272 4.40 6.98 4.41
N HIS A 273 3.74 5.97 3.85
CA HIS A 273 2.52 5.38 4.41
C HIS A 273 2.84 4.14 5.26
N LEU A 274 1.91 3.79 6.16
CA LEU A 274 1.90 2.55 6.91
C LEU A 274 0.99 1.52 6.23
N PRO A 275 1.36 0.24 6.17
CA PRO A 275 0.46 -0.78 5.65
C PRO A 275 -0.68 -1.03 6.64
N ILE A 276 -1.90 -1.12 6.10
CA ILE A 276 -3.09 -1.50 6.86
C ILE A 276 -3.52 -2.90 6.46
N VAL A 277 -3.98 -3.69 7.43
CA VAL A 277 -4.53 -5.03 7.16
C VAL A 277 -5.83 -5.23 7.92
N SER A 278 -6.83 -5.76 7.22
CA SER A 278 -8.10 -6.17 7.83
C SER A 278 -8.30 -7.67 7.69
N VAL A 279 -8.81 -8.30 8.74
CA VAL A 279 -9.42 -9.63 8.66
C VAL A 279 -10.90 -9.45 8.37
N LEU A 280 -11.34 -10.13 7.32
CA LEU A 280 -12.72 -10.07 6.89
C LEU A 280 -13.27 -11.49 6.93
N LYS A 281 -14.14 -11.76 7.90
CA LYS A 281 -14.89 -13.02 7.92
C LYS A 281 -16.02 -12.91 6.91
N ILE A 282 -15.89 -13.67 5.83
CA ILE A 282 -16.87 -13.75 4.75
C ILE A 282 -18.01 -14.65 5.22
N LYS A 283 -19.26 -14.14 5.12
CA LYS A 283 -20.47 -14.83 5.57
C LYS A 283 -21.12 -15.65 4.47
#